data_AF-A0A5C6DB12-F1
#
_entry.id   AF-A0A5C6DB12-F1
#
_cell.length_a   1.000
_cell.length_b   1.000
_cell.length_c   1.000
_cell.angle_alpha   90.00
_cell.angle_beta   90.00
_cell.angle_gamma   90.00
#
_symmetry.space_group_name_H-M   'P 1'
#
loop_
_entity.id
_entity.type
_entity.pdbx_description
1 polymer ?
#
loop_
_entity_poly.entity_id
_entity_poly.type
_entity_poly.pdbx_seq_one_letter_code
_entity_poly.pdbx_strand_id
1 'polypeptide(L)'
;MMIWKRPCMRIGCLCLVLAIISSTVISSTVAAKGPIEVDPLIAQAERQRIEAIERAMKSTVSVFVPGGAGGGSGVLISPEGYALTNFHVSSPAGNYMRCGLSDGNIYDAVIVGIDPVGDLALIQLLGRDDFPYAEMADSSRARSGDWCMVIGNPFLLASNLQPTVTWGILSGVGRYQYPSGTLLEYADCLQTDASVNPGNSGGPLYDADGRLLGVVGRCSFEKRGRVNVGVGYAISVNQAKNFLGYLHSGRVVDHATLGATAATDPEGGVRVSNILETSDAYRRGLTYGAEILEVDGRVVHTSNDLQNVIATLPSGWRVKLVYRKEGETVKTLVRMSSVHRQDELLEKMAGAMPPPPPREPPMKQPEMPDGDENRQGTPIPHGDAEPIETDLSQEVPGSVMAVFEARRGFANYYFNEQQQQRFLTSLRDQFPGGEDGSSMAWTIKGTTDDDRKVAIYVSGGRLSMVAGDAAMESETKADLYETIDNRSIAGILPALDAWRRMIADGPKKFGETAYLGTMPLGGERPLRDCVVGNDGELEVRWLSHPQTQLVEAIEVFADRDEDPVELWLIRDRSDADAPPVTLDLRYGTESIFRVNIDTWETEKVAESAEPGVAEPESAERETQL
;
A
#
# COMPACT_ATOMS: atom_id res chain seq x y z
N MET A 1 73.97 -28.74 -10.71
CA MET A 1 75.15 -28.79 -11.61
C MET A 1 75.59 -27.37 -11.93
N MET A 2 76.55 -26.84 -11.16
CA MET A 2 77.52 -25.84 -11.63
C MET A 2 78.32 -26.49 -12.79
N ILE A 3 79.02 -25.79 -13.67
CA ILE A 3 80.32 -25.14 -13.47
C ILE A 3 80.71 -24.58 -14.86
N TRP A 4 81.39 -23.43 -14.91
CA TRP A 4 82.60 -23.10 -15.70
C TRP A 4 82.58 -21.59 -16.00
N LYS A 5 83.66 -20.81 -15.93
CA LYS A 5 84.97 -20.86 -15.27
C LYS A 5 85.44 -19.38 -15.25
N ARG A 6 86.19 -19.03 -14.21
CA ARG A 6 87.01 -17.82 -14.00
C ARG A 6 88.11 -17.63 -15.08
N PRO A 7 89.05 -16.65 -15.02
CA PRO A 7 89.03 -15.22 -14.59
C PRO A 7 89.95 -14.27 -15.44
N CYS A 8 90.03 -12.98 -15.04
CA CYS A 8 91.18 -12.05 -15.06
C CYS A 8 91.96 -11.76 -16.36
N MET A 9 92.02 -10.49 -16.80
CA MET A 9 93.17 -9.58 -16.54
C MET A 9 93.10 -8.23 -17.28
N ARG A 10 93.58 -7.21 -16.56
CA ARG A 10 94.43 -6.06 -16.97
C ARG A 10 93.80 -4.75 -17.48
N ILE A 11 94.12 -3.74 -16.66
CA ILE A 11 94.15 -2.29 -16.82
C ILE A 11 95.15 -1.89 -17.92
N GLY A 12 94.80 -0.87 -18.72
CA GLY A 12 95.70 -0.23 -19.68
C GLY A 12 95.16 1.10 -20.24
N CYS A 13 95.71 2.19 -19.70
CA CYS A 13 95.73 3.60 -20.09
C CYS A 13 95.21 4.10 -21.47
N LEU A 14 94.43 5.19 -21.36
CA LEU A 14 94.64 6.53 -21.95
C LEU A 14 94.44 6.74 -23.48
N CYS A 15 93.34 7.41 -23.84
CA CYS A 15 93.30 8.41 -24.92
C CYS A 15 92.27 9.49 -24.55
N LEU A 16 92.78 10.70 -24.34
CA LEU A 16 92.05 11.91 -23.95
C LEU A 16 91.81 12.74 -25.21
N VAL A 17 90.55 12.89 -25.63
CA VAL A 17 90.13 13.96 -26.55
C VAL A 17 88.84 14.58 -26.03
N LEU A 18 88.87 15.90 -25.93
CA LEU A 18 87.86 16.78 -25.36
C LEU A 18 86.47 16.61 -25.98
N ALA A 19 85.47 16.48 -25.12
CA ALA A 19 84.12 16.98 -25.39
C ALA A 19 83.61 17.70 -24.13
N ILE A 20 83.74 19.02 -24.14
CA ILE A 20 83.05 19.92 -23.22
C ILE A 20 81.57 19.84 -23.58
N ILE A 21 80.78 19.11 -22.80
CA ILE A 21 79.33 19.28 -22.76
C ILE A 21 79.01 19.64 -21.31
N SER A 22 78.78 20.93 -21.11
CA SER A 22 78.17 21.46 -19.90
C SER A 22 76.80 20.81 -19.75
N SER A 23 76.68 19.86 -18.83
CA SER A 23 75.41 19.28 -18.41
C SER A 23 74.62 20.33 -17.65
N THR A 24 73.98 21.26 -18.37
CA THR A 24 72.85 22.01 -17.82
C THR A 24 71.75 21.01 -17.57
N VAL A 25 71.68 20.49 -16.35
CA VAL A 25 70.49 19.80 -15.85
C VAL A 25 69.40 20.86 -15.83
N ILE A 26 68.56 20.87 -16.87
CA ILE A 26 67.27 21.56 -16.80
C ILE A 26 66.49 20.74 -15.78
N SER A 27 66.58 21.15 -14.52
CA SER A 27 65.69 20.69 -13.48
C SER A 27 64.33 21.28 -13.80
N SER A 28 63.57 20.61 -14.67
CA SER A 28 62.14 20.86 -14.80
C SER A 28 61.51 20.41 -13.49
N THR A 29 61.48 21.33 -12.52
CA THR A 29 60.56 21.24 -11.39
C THR A 29 59.17 21.17 -12.00
N VAL A 30 58.61 19.96 -12.10
CA VAL A 30 57.16 19.80 -12.16
C VAL A 30 56.69 20.40 -10.84
N ALA A 31 56.30 21.67 -10.86
CA ALA A 31 55.60 22.27 -9.75
C ALA A 31 54.40 21.35 -9.50
N ALA A 32 54.40 20.65 -8.35
CA ALA A 32 53.21 19.97 -7.89
C ALA A 32 52.11 21.04 -7.92
N LYS A 33 51.12 20.87 -8.81
CA LYS A 33 49.93 21.73 -8.79
C LYS A 33 49.46 21.73 -7.34
N GLY A 34 49.28 22.92 -6.76
CA GLY A 34 48.71 23.07 -5.42
C GLY A 34 47.39 22.30 -5.29
N PRO A 35 46.86 22.11 -4.08
CA PRO A 35 45.59 21.42 -3.88
C PRO A 35 44.55 21.97 -4.87
N ILE A 36 43.87 21.06 -5.57
CA ILE A 36 42.85 21.43 -6.56
C ILE A 36 41.78 22.22 -5.81
N GLU A 37 41.68 23.52 -6.09
CA GLU A 37 40.62 24.35 -5.53
C GLU A 37 39.32 23.95 -6.22
N VAL A 38 38.44 23.27 -5.48
CA VAL A 38 37.15 22.81 -5.97
C VAL A 38 36.24 24.03 -6.09
N ASP A 39 35.60 24.19 -7.25
CA ASP A 39 34.63 25.27 -7.48
C ASP A 39 33.58 25.28 -6.35
N PRO A 40 33.28 26.45 -5.73
CA PRO A 40 32.30 26.55 -4.65
C PRO A 40 30.94 25.92 -4.97
N LEU A 41 30.53 25.93 -6.24
CA LEU A 41 29.30 25.30 -6.71
C LEU A 41 29.37 23.76 -6.60
N ILE A 42 30.50 23.16 -6.95
CA ILE A 42 30.73 21.71 -6.83
C ILE A 42 30.73 21.32 -5.37
N ALA A 43 31.41 22.10 -4.51
CA ALA A 43 31.42 21.86 -3.07
C ALA A 43 30.01 21.98 -2.46
N GLN A 44 29.17 22.90 -2.97
CA GLN A 44 27.77 23.01 -2.55
C GLN A 44 26.94 21.81 -2.98
N ALA A 45 27.05 21.37 -4.24
CA ALA A 45 26.34 20.19 -4.74
C ALA A 45 26.73 18.91 -3.97
N GLU A 46 28.02 18.77 -3.63
CA GLU A 46 28.50 17.67 -2.80
C GLU A 46 27.91 17.69 -1.39
N ARG A 47 27.85 18.87 -0.74
CA ARG A 47 27.19 19.02 0.56
C ARG A 47 25.72 18.67 0.51
N GLN A 48 24.99 19.16 -0.49
CA GLN A 48 23.56 18.85 -0.66
C GLN A 48 23.32 17.35 -0.84
N ARG A 49 24.16 16.66 -1.64
CA ARG A 49 24.09 15.21 -1.80
C ARG A 49 24.33 14.48 -0.48
N ILE A 50 25.33 14.89 0.29
CA ILE A 50 25.64 14.27 1.59
C ILE A 50 24.48 14.47 2.57
N GLU A 51 23.94 15.68 2.67
CA GLU A 51 22.79 16.00 3.53
C GLU A 51 21.54 15.20 3.13
N ALA A 52 21.30 15.01 1.84
CA ALA A 52 20.20 14.19 1.34
C ALA A 52 20.37 12.71 1.72
N ILE A 53 21.58 12.16 1.58
CA ILE A 53 21.91 10.79 2.01
C ILE A 53 21.72 10.64 3.52
N GLU A 54 22.25 11.55 4.33
CA GLU A 54 22.11 11.50 5.80
C GLU A 54 20.65 11.55 6.25
N ARG A 55 19.82 12.34 5.57
CA ARG A 55 18.37 12.37 5.82
C ARG A 55 17.72 11.03 5.47
N ALA A 56 18.02 10.51 4.28
CA ALA A 56 17.46 9.28 3.74
C ALA A 56 17.85 8.02 4.54
N MET A 57 19.06 7.98 5.12
CA MET A 57 19.53 6.87 5.96
C MET A 57 18.76 6.74 7.28
N LYS A 58 18.16 7.82 7.80
CA LYS A 58 17.44 7.80 9.08
C LYS A 58 16.12 7.03 9.01
N SER A 59 15.43 7.11 7.87
CA SER A 59 14.15 6.42 7.64
C SER A 59 14.30 5.02 7.06
N THR A 60 15.51 4.57 6.72
CA THR A 60 15.74 3.21 6.22
C THR A 60 15.77 2.20 7.35
N VAL A 61 15.06 1.09 7.16
CA VAL A 61 14.92 -0.01 8.12
C VAL A 61 15.69 -1.23 7.64
N SER A 62 16.43 -1.89 8.52
CA SER A 62 16.88 -3.29 8.32
C SER A 62 15.81 -4.24 8.82
N VAL A 63 15.29 -5.12 7.97
CA VAL A 63 14.27 -6.11 8.35
C VAL A 63 14.93 -7.47 8.54
N PHE A 64 14.79 -8.05 9.72
CA PHE A 64 15.37 -9.35 10.10
C PHE A 64 14.28 -10.41 10.22
N VAL A 65 14.48 -11.51 9.50
CA VAL A 65 13.60 -12.69 9.60
C VAL A 65 13.96 -13.48 10.87
N PRO A 66 12.98 -13.86 11.71
CA PRO A 66 13.23 -14.75 12.85
C PRO A 66 13.96 -16.05 12.43
N GLY A 67 14.85 -16.54 13.28
CA GLY A 67 15.70 -17.70 13.01
C GLY A 67 16.88 -17.44 12.06
N GLY A 68 17.14 -16.20 11.64
CA GLY A 68 18.31 -15.87 10.81
C GLY A 68 18.22 -16.36 9.37
N ALA A 69 17.02 -16.73 8.92
CA ALA A 69 16.77 -17.29 7.58
C ALA A 69 16.85 -16.28 6.43
N GLY A 70 17.30 -15.05 6.69
CA GLY A 70 17.42 -13.98 5.71
C GLY A 70 17.05 -12.63 6.29
N GLY A 71 16.81 -11.67 5.40
CA GLY A 71 16.41 -10.32 5.75
C GLY A 71 16.26 -9.47 4.51
N GLY A 72 15.70 -8.29 4.70
CA GLY A 72 15.56 -7.27 3.68
C GLY A 72 15.66 -5.89 4.30
N SER A 73 15.14 -4.90 3.61
CA SER A 73 15.09 -3.52 4.06
C SER A 73 13.65 -3.02 4.05
N GLY A 74 13.44 -1.85 4.64
CA GLY A 74 12.17 -1.15 4.66
C GLY A 74 12.40 0.36 4.67
N VAL A 75 11.32 1.13 4.62
CA VAL A 75 11.35 2.58 4.77
C VAL A 75 10.21 3.03 5.68
N LEU A 76 10.56 3.74 6.75
CA LEU A 76 9.60 4.40 7.63
C LEU A 76 8.90 5.53 6.89
N ILE A 77 7.57 5.55 6.98
CA ILE A 77 6.68 6.49 6.28
C ILE A 77 5.84 7.33 7.23
N SER A 78 5.91 7.05 8.54
CA SER A 78 5.22 7.82 9.56
C SER A 78 5.99 7.81 10.90
N PRO A 79 5.74 8.78 11.79
CA PRO A 79 6.37 8.82 13.11
C PRO A 79 5.89 7.70 14.04
N GLU A 80 4.69 7.14 13.83
CA GLU A 80 4.13 6.01 14.59
C GLU A 80 4.78 4.65 14.28
N GLY A 81 5.82 4.63 13.43
CA GLY A 81 6.60 3.44 13.13
C GLY A 81 6.10 2.63 11.94
N TYR A 82 5.14 3.14 11.17
CA TYR A 82 4.72 2.46 9.93
C TYR A 82 5.84 2.48 8.90
N ALA A 83 6.19 1.32 8.36
CA ALA A 83 7.21 1.17 7.34
C ALA A 83 6.73 0.30 6.17
N LEU A 84 7.06 0.73 4.95
CA LEU A 84 6.90 -0.08 3.74
C LEU A 84 8.10 -1.03 3.59
N THR A 85 7.82 -2.25 3.15
CA THR A 85 8.81 -3.23 2.70
C THR A 85 8.21 -4.05 1.56
N ASN A 86 8.95 -5.01 1.02
CA ASN A 86 8.38 -5.94 0.05
C ASN A 86 7.66 -7.10 0.73
N PHE A 87 6.59 -7.60 0.09
CA PHE A 87 5.90 -8.80 0.54
C PHE A 87 6.85 -10.00 0.62
N HIS A 88 7.72 -10.21 -0.38
CA HIS A 88 8.66 -11.33 -0.35
C HIS A 88 9.72 -11.21 0.76
N VAL A 89 9.95 -10.02 1.31
CA VAL A 89 10.84 -9.80 2.46
C VAL A 89 10.11 -10.12 3.77
N SER A 90 8.87 -9.66 3.93
CA SER A 90 8.11 -9.86 5.17
C SER A 90 7.49 -11.25 5.29
N SER A 91 7.11 -11.87 4.18
CA SER A 91 6.41 -13.16 4.15
C SER A 91 7.16 -14.28 4.89
N PRO A 92 8.48 -14.48 4.71
CA PRO A 92 9.24 -15.46 5.49
C PRO A 92 9.30 -15.17 6.99
N ALA A 93 9.14 -13.92 7.41
CA ALA A 93 9.10 -13.56 8.83
C ALA A 93 7.74 -13.84 9.48
N GLY A 94 6.68 -13.98 8.67
CA GLY A 94 5.32 -14.13 9.18
C GLY A 94 4.83 -12.85 9.86
N ASN A 95 4.23 -13.00 11.04
CA ASN A 95 3.54 -11.88 11.69
C ASN A 95 4.43 -11.02 12.58
N TYR A 96 5.66 -11.47 12.87
CA TYR A 96 6.60 -10.84 13.77
C TYR A 96 7.99 -10.81 13.13
N MET A 97 8.67 -9.67 13.22
CA MET A 97 10.04 -9.48 12.79
C MET A 97 10.77 -8.50 13.69
N ARG A 98 12.09 -8.43 13.53
CA ARG A 98 12.91 -7.39 14.15
C ARG A 98 13.38 -6.39 13.12
N CYS A 99 13.42 -5.13 13.52
CA CYS A 99 13.76 -4.02 12.66
C CYS A 99 14.89 -3.19 13.27
N GLY A 100 16.02 -3.09 12.57
CA GLY A 100 17.15 -2.24 12.98
C GLY A 100 17.07 -0.86 12.32
N LEU A 101 17.46 0.19 13.06
CA LEU A 101 17.60 1.55 12.54
C LEU A 101 19.04 2.04 12.65
N SER A 102 19.35 3.12 11.91
CA SER A 102 20.67 3.76 11.88
C SER A 102 21.03 4.49 13.19
N ASP A 103 20.15 4.51 14.18
CA ASP A 103 20.45 4.94 15.56
C ASP A 103 21.11 3.83 16.40
N GLY A 104 21.25 2.62 15.84
CA GLY A 104 21.85 1.46 16.50
C GLY A 104 20.85 0.60 17.29
N ASN A 105 19.57 0.97 17.33
CA ASN A 105 18.55 0.23 18.06
C ASN A 105 17.85 -0.83 17.18
N ILE A 106 17.34 -1.86 17.85
CA ILE A 106 16.50 -2.91 17.26
C ILE A 106 15.12 -2.84 17.91
N TYR A 107 14.10 -2.86 17.07
CA TYR A 107 12.69 -2.76 17.44
C TYR A 107 11.96 -4.04 17.06
N ASP A 108 11.01 -4.45 17.90
CA ASP A 108 10.01 -5.43 17.47
C ASP A 108 9.08 -4.79 16.45
N ALA A 109 8.69 -5.55 15.43
CA ALA A 109 7.75 -5.11 14.43
C ALA A 109 6.69 -6.17 14.13
N VAL A 110 5.48 -5.71 13.83
CA VAL A 110 4.32 -6.53 13.50
C VAL A 110 3.90 -6.29 12.05
N ILE A 111 3.39 -7.33 11.39
CA ILE A 111 2.74 -7.16 10.10
C ILE A 111 1.43 -6.36 10.27
N VAL A 112 1.20 -5.40 9.37
CA VAL A 112 -0.04 -4.62 9.29
C VAL A 112 -0.90 -5.21 8.18
N GLY A 113 -0.58 -4.91 6.92
CA GLY A 113 -1.29 -5.36 5.72
C GLY A 113 -0.33 -5.76 4.61
N ILE A 114 -0.80 -6.53 3.64
CA ILE A 114 0.02 -7.03 2.54
C ILE A 114 -0.69 -6.93 1.20
N ASP A 115 0.11 -6.63 0.17
CA ASP A 115 -0.19 -6.72 -1.25
C ASP A 115 0.73 -7.78 -1.88
N PRO A 116 0.26 -9.03 -1.99
CA PRO A 116 1.06 -10.13 -2.51
C PRO A 116 1.37 -10.01 -4.00
N VAL A 117 0.54 -9.30 -4.77
CA VAL A 117 0.70 -9.16 -6.23
C VAL A 117 1.69 -8.05 -6.54
N GLY A 118 1.50 -6.85 -5.98
CA GLY A 118 2.40 -5.71 -6.15
C GLY A 118 3.68 -5.78 -5.33
N ASP A 119 3.87 -6.87 -4.57
CA ASP A 119 5.04 -7.14 -3.73
C ASP A 119 5.28 -6.06 -2.67
N LEU A 120 4.22 -5.56 -2.04
CA LEU A 120 4.29 -4.60 -0.94
C LEU A 120 3.79 -5.20 0.37
N ALA A 121 4.39 -4.78 1.47
CA ALA A 121 3.87 -5.00 2.81
C ALA A 121 4.04 -3.75 3.65
N LEU A 122 3.09 -3.55 4.56
CA LEU A 122 3.17 -2.54 5.60
C LEU A 122 3.43 -3.25 6.92
N ILE A 123 4.47 -2.82 7.63
CA ILE A 123 4.81 -3.27 8.97
C ILE A 123 4.76 -2.08 9.92
N GLN A 124 4.65 -2.34 11.22
CA GLN A 124 4.75 -1.30 12.25
C GLN A 124 5.83 -1.66 13.26
N LEU A 125 6.82 -0.78 13.41
CA LEU A 125 7.81 -0.83 14.49
C LEU A 125 7.17 -0.37 15.79
N LEU A 126 7.46 -1.07 16.89
CA LEU A 126 6.88 -0.82 18.20
C LEU A 126 7.90 -0.17 19.14
N GLY A 127 7.41 0.54 20.16
CA GLY A 127 8.21 1.03 21.30
C GLY A 127 8.41 2.54 21.39
N ARG A 128 8.01 3.32 20.37
CA ARG A 128 7.98 4.79 20.35
C ARG A 128 7.06 5.30 19.25
N ASP A 129 6.80 6.61 19.22
CA ASP A 129 5.87 7.30 18.32
C ASP A 129 6.47 8.53 17.62
N ASP A 130 7.79 8.67 17.67
CA ASP A 130 8.58 9.76 17.07
C ASP A 130 9.70 9.22 16.16
N PHE A 131 9.39 8.15 15.42
CA PHE A 131 10.33 7.56 14.45
C PHE A 131 10.67 8.55 13.31
N PRO A 132 11.91 8.56 12.81
CA PRO A 132 12.25 9.30 11.59
C PRO A 132 11.54 8.66 10.39
N TYR A 133 10.99 9.48 9.49
CA TYR A 133 10.26 8.96 8.33
C TYR A 133 10.59 9.74 7.05
N ALA A 134 10.36 9.08 5.92
CA ALA A 134 10.62 9.63 4.60
C ALA A 134 9.46 10.52 4.13
N GLU A 135 9.80 11.66 3.52
CA GLU A 135 8.86 12.42 2.70
C GLU A 135 8.63 11.67 1.38
N MET A 136 7.37 11.39 1.02
CA MET A 136 7.05 10.72 -0.24
C MET A 136 6.99 11.70 -1.42
N ALA A 137 7.81 11.47 -2.44
CA ALA A 137 7.80 12.25 -3.68
C ALA A 137 6.55 11.97 -4.54
N ASP A 138 6.45 12.65 -5.68
CA ASP A 138 5.53 12.31 -6.76
C ASP A 138 6.31 11.60 -7.88
N SER A 139 6.24 10.26 -7.91
CA SER A 139 6.99 9.46 -8.89
C SER A 139 6.51 9.65 -10.33
N SER A 140 5.34 10.26 -10.57
CA SER A 140 4.89 10.59 -11.94
C SER A 140 5.74 11.67 -12.60
N ARG A 141 6.50 12.43 -11.81
CA ARG A 141 7.41 13.48 -12.28
C ARG A 141 8.83 12.96 -12.54
N ALA A 142 9.12 11.71 -12.20
CA ALA A 142 10.41 11.10 -12.39
C ALA A 142 10.74 10.96 -13.88
N ARG A 143 12.01 11.16 -14.24
CA ARG A 143 12.50 11.05 -15.63
C ARG A 143 13.76 10.21 -15.68
N SER A 144 13.96 9.53 -16.81
CA SER A 144 15.24 8.92 -17.11
C SER A 144 16.37 9.96 -17.05
N GLY A 145 17.45 9.63 -16.33
CA GLY A 145 18.58 10.51 -16.08
C GLY A 145 18.52 11.30 -14.76
N ASP A 146 17.37 11.32 -14.07
CA ASP A 146 17.32 11.89 -12.72
C ASP A 146 18.22 11.05 -11.78
N TRP A 147 19.01 11.74 -10.95
CA TRP A 147 19.83 11.09 -9.92
C TRP A 147 18.95 10.41 -8.88
N CYS A 148 19.35 9.22 -8.45
CA CYS A 148 18.68 8.49 -7.39
C CYS A 148 19.68 7.72 -6.53
N MET A 149 19.20 7.32 -5.36
CA MET A 149 19.96 6.47 -4.45
C MET A 149 19.10 5.34 -3.92
N VAL A 150 19.71 4.17 -3.78
CA VAL A 150 19.11 3.02 -3.12
C VAL A 150 19.83 2.84 -1.80
N ILE A 151 19.06 2.74 -0.72
CA ILE A 151 19.60 2.60 0.62
C ILE A 151 19.04 1.32 1.24
N GLY A 152 19.88 0.49 1.84
CA GLY A 152 19.45 -0.74 2.49
C GLY A 152 20.54 -1.37 3.35
N ASN A 153 20.15 -2.26 4.25
CA ASN A 153 21.10 -3.04 5.08
C ASN A 153 20.62 -4.42 5.55
N PRO A 154 20.31 -5.36 4.63
CA PRO A 154 20.22 -6.79 4.87
C PRO A 154 21.59 -7.45 4.67
N PHE A 155 21.84 -8.50 5.47
CA PHE A 155 23.11 -9.24 5.63
C PHE A 155 24.14 -8.65 6.60
N LEU A 156 23.78 -7.62 7.39
CA LEU A 156 24.69 -7.03 8.38
C LEU A 156 26.06 -6.65 7.77
N LEU A 157 26.06 -6.19 6.51
CA LEU A 157 27.26 -5.71 5.84
C LEU A 157 27.94 -4.61 6.68
N ALA A 158 27.13 -3.87 7.44
CA ALA A 158 27.55 -3.03 8.53
C ALA A 158 26.95 -3.54 9.85
N SER A 159 27.80 -3.99 10.78
CA SER A 159 27.42 -4.48 12.11
C SER A 159 26.88 -3.39 13.04
N ASN A 160 27.08 -2.13 12.69
CA ASN A 160 26.62 -0.95 13.43
C ASN A 160 25.24 -0.43 12.95
N LEU A 161 24.51 -1.21 12.16
CA LEU A 161 23.21 -0.87 11.57
C LEU A 161 23.21 0.37 10.65
N GLN A 162 24.38 0.92 10.30
CA GLN A 162 24.46 2.00 9.30
C GLN A 162 24.17 1.45 7.91
N PRO A 163 23.19 1.99 7.18
CA PRO A 163 22.80 1.39 5.93
C PRO A 163 23.80 1.61 4.80
N THR A 164 23.85 0.65 3.88
CA THR A 164 24.61 0.77 2.63
C THR A 164 23.89 1.69 1.67
N VAL A 165 24.63 2.64 1.09
CA VAL A 165 24.11 3.59 0.10
C VAL A 165 24.71 3.25 -1.25
N THR A 166 23.86 3.12 -2.27
CA THR A 166 24.27 3.01 -3.67
C THR A 166 23.66 4.16 -4.44
N TRP A 167 24.42 4.75 -5.35
CA TRP A 167 24.05 5.97 -6.08
C TRP A 167 24.07 5.70 -7.58
N GLY A 168 23.09 6.21 -8.30
CA GLY A 168 22.93 6.02 -9.74
C GLY A 168 21.91 6.98 -10.33
N ILE A 169 21.36 6.61 -11.47
CA ILE A 169 20.30 7.34 -12.16
C ILE A 169 19.09 6.44 -12.41
N LEU A 170 17.94 7.07 -12.59
CA LEU A 170 16.82 6.40 -13.23
C LEU A 170 17.19 6.07 -14.68
N SER A 171 17.34 4.77 -14.97
CA SER A 171 17.56 4.25 -16.32
C SER A 171 16.27 4.20 -17.14
N GLY A 172 15.10 4.18 -16.47
CA GLY A 172 13.80 4.08 -17.11
C GLY A 172 12.66 4.37 -16.15
N VAL A 173 11.55 4.86 -16.68
CA VAL A 173 10.29 5.05 -15.95
C VAL A 173 9.17 4.32 -16.69
N GLY A 174 8.06 4.02 -16.00
CA GLY A 174 6.92 3.34 -16.60
C GLY A 174 7.25 1.94 -17.14
N ARG A 175 8.16 1.21 -16.48
CA ARG A 175 8.55 -0.13 -16.92
C ARG A 175 7.53 -1.17 -16.43
N TYR A 176 7.26 -2.15 -17.28
CA TYR A 176 6.43 -3.29 -16.94
C TYR A 176 7.28 -4.54 -16.76
N GLN A 177 7.17 -5.19 -15.60
CA GLN A 177 7.81 -6.45 -15.27
C GLN A 177 6.72 -7.47 -14.93
N TYR A 178 6.33 -8.24 -15.94
CA TYR A 178 5.29 -9.26 -15.82
C TYR A 178 5.66 -10.34 -14.78
N PRO A 179 4.69 -11.12 -14.28
CA PRO A 179 4.91 -12.03 -13.15
C PRO A 179 5.93 -13.15 -13.38
N SER A 180 6.24 -13.47 -14.64
CA SER A 180 7.26 -14.45 -15.05
C SER A 180 7.24 -15.78 -14.26
N GLY A 181 6.05 -16.35 -14.05
CA GLY A 181 5.86 -17.61 -13.34
C GLY A 181 5.77 -17.49 -11.81
N THR A 182 5.72 -16.27 -11.28
CA THR A 182 5.45 -15.95 -9.87
C THR A 182 4.12 -15.21 -9.74
N LEU A 183 3.72 -14.90 -8.50
CA LEU A 183 2.59 -14.01 -8.22
C LEU A 183 2.94 -12.52 -8.42
N LEU A 184 4.24 -12.18 -8.35
CA LEU A 184 4.70 -10.80 -8.20
C LEU A 184 4.71 -10.04 -9.53
N GLU A 185 3.90 -9.00 -9.64
CA GLU A 185 3.78 -8.12 -10.79
C GLU A 185 4.31 -6.72 -10.46
N TYR A 186 5.23 -6.21 -11.27
CA TYR A 186 5.79 -4.86 -11.09
C TYR A 186 5.30 -3.99 -12.23
N ALA A 187 4.23 -3.26 -11.98
CA ALA A 187 3.62 -2.31 -12.89
C ALA A 187 4.19 -0.91 -12.67
N ASP A 188 4.31 -0.13 -13.74
CA ASP A 188 4.77 1.27 -13.70
C ASP A 188 6.07 1.48 -12.90
N CYS A 189 6.96 0.48 -12.93
CA CYS A 189 8.12 0.46 -12.05
C CYS A 189 9.24 1.38 -12.54
N LEU A 190 10.01 1.88 -11.58
CA LEU A 190 11.18 2.72 -11.82
C LEU A 190 12.40 1.82 -11.99
N GLN A 191 13.13 2.01 -13.08
CA GLN A 191 14.34 1.26 -13.40
C GLN A 191 15.56 2.10 -13.05
N THR A 192 16.55 1.52 -12.36
CA THR A 192 17.77 2.21 -11.92
C THR A 192 19.04 1.40 -12.20
N ASP A 193 20.16 2.10 -12.38
CA ASP A 193 21.51 1.50 -12.39
C ASP A 193 22.20 1.59 -11.02
N ALA A 194 21.59 2.26 -10.04
CA ALA A 194 22.00 2.16 -8.64
C ALA A 194 21.94 0.68 -8.23
N SER A 195 22.97 0.21 -7.53
CA SER A 195 23.12 -1.21 -7.25
C SER A 195 21.98 -1.74 -6.37
N VAL A 196 21.15 -2.62 -6.92
CA VAL A 196 20.09 -3.37 -6.25
C VAL A 196 20.54 -4.82 -6.06
N ASN A 197 20.36 -5.35 -4.85
CA ASN A 197 20.71 -6.70 -4.48
C ASN A 197 19.73 -7.21 -3.39
N PRO A 198 19.72 -8.51 -3.05
CA PRO A 198 18.84 -9.01 -1.98
C PRO A 198 19.03 -8.23 -0.66
N GLY A 199 20.22 -7.68 -0.49
CA GLY A 199 20.66 -6.74 0.53
C GLY A 199 20.16 -5.28 0.34
N ASN A 200 19.11 -5.00 -0.40
CA ASN A 200 18.36 -3.75 -0.27
C ASN A 200 16.91 -3.88 -0.74
N SER A 201 16.48 -5.07 -1.20
CA SER A 201 15.07 -5.39 -1.43
C SER A 201 14.20 -5.01 -0.23
N GLY A 202 13.06 -4.40 -0.51
CA GLY A 202 12.14 -3.77 0.44
C GLY A 202 12.58 -2.37 0.86
N GLY A 203 13.82 -1.97 0.58
CA GLY A 203 14.37 -0.67 0.93
C GLY A 203 13.96 0.45 -0.02
N PRO A 204 14.24 1.70 0.37
CA PRO A 204 13.87 2.88 -0.41
C PRO A 204 14.79 3.14 -1.60
N LEU A 205 14.16 3.55 -2.71
CA LEU A 205 14.74 4.35 -3.77
C LEU A 205 14.38 5.83 -3.51
N TYR A 206 15.36 6.70 -3.30
CA TYR A 206 15.16 8.13 -3.11
C TYR A 206 15.57 8.95 -4.33
N ASP A 207 14.96 10.12 -4.51
CA ASP A 207 15.46 11.17 -5.41
C ASP A 207 16.72 11.84 -4.85
N ALA A 208 17.29 12.78 -5.61
CA ALA A 208 18.48 13.54 -5.22
C ALA A 208 18.28 14.41 -3.95
N ASP A 209 17.03 14.74 -3.60
CA ASP A 209 16.67 15.51 -2.41
C ASP A 209 16.43 14.61 -1.19
N GLY A 210 16.50 13.28 -1.33
CA GLY A 210 16.22 12.32 -0.26
C GLY A 210 14.72 12.09 -0.02
N ARG A 211 13.85 12.39 -1.00
CA ARG A 211 12.42 12.04 -0.94
C ARG A 211 12.16 10.68 -1.59
N LEU A 212 11.27 9.88 -1.00
CA LEU A 212 11.01 8.51 -1.41
C LEU A 212 10.35 8.49 -2.80
N LEU A 213 11.03 7.90 -3.79
CA LEU A 213 10.53 7.68 -5.16
C LEU A 213 9.92 6.29 -5.36
N GLY A 214 10.37 5.28 -4.61
CA GLY A 214 9.86 3.92 -4.73
C GLY A 214 10.49 2.92 -3.76
N VAL A 215 10.05 1.67 -3.83
CA VAL A 215 10.54 0.55 -3.00
C VAL A 215 11.23 -0.47 -3.91
N VAL A 216 12.55 -0.67 -3.76
CA VAL A 216 13.30 -1.60 -4.62
C VAL A 216 12.99 -3.04 -4.24
N GLY A 217 12.89 -3.95 -5.22
CA GLY A 217 12.64 -5.36 -4.91
C GLY A 217 12.98 -6.37 -6.00
N ARG A 218 13.23 -5.93 -7.24
CA ARG A 218 13.65 -6.80 -8.35
C ARG A 218 14.92 -6.28 -9.01
N CYS A 219 15.67 -7.20 -9.62
CA CYS A 219 16.76 -6.89 -10.53
C CYS A 219 16.80 -7.86 -11.70
N SER A 220 17.39 -7.43 -12.82
CA SER A 220 17.54 -8.27 -14.01
C SER A 220 18.78 -9.16 -13.88
N PHE A 221 18.60 -10.44 -14.19
CA PHE A 221 19.68 -11.44 -14.14
C PHE A 221 19.86 -12.19 -15.46
N GLU A 222 21.10 -12.48 -15.79
CA GLU A 222 21.54 -13.37 -16.87
C GLU A 222 22.06 -14.73 -16.33
N LYS A 223 22.41 -15.65 -17.26
CA LYS A 223 23.06 -16.94 -16.99
C LYS A 223 22.37 -17.77 -15.89
N ARG A 224 21.08 -18.03 -16.06
CA ARG A 224 20.23 -18.79 -15.11
C ARG A 224 20.12 -18.10 -13.74
N GLY A 225 19.99 -16.78 -13.70
CA GLY A 225 19.72 -16.02 -12.47
C GLY A 225 20.95 -15.71 -11.61
N ARG A 226 22.17 -15.86 -12.14
CA ARG A 226 23.42 -15.75 -11.35
C ARG A 226 24.18 -14.46 -11.54
N VAL A 227 23.92 -13.72 -12.63
CA VAL A 227 24.67 -12.50 -12.95
C VAL A 227 23.69 -11.35 -13.07
N ASN A 228 23.73 -10.40 -12.12
CA ASN A 228 22.98 -9.16 -12.25
C ASN A 228 23.55 -8.37 -13.46
N VAL A 229 22.69 -7.90 -14.35
CA VAL A 229 23.10 -7.16 -15.57
C VAL A 229 23.27 -5.66 -15.35
N GLY A 230 23.20 -5.20 -14.10
CA GLY A 230 23.35 -3.80 -13.71
C GLY A 230 22.04 -3.01 -13.71
N VAL A 231 20.89 -3.68 -13.59
CA VAL A 231 19.57 -3.03 -13.64
C VAL A 231 18.68 -3.51 -12.49
N GLY A 232 18.21 -2.56 -11.68
CA GLY A 232 17.25 -2.76 -10.61
C GLY A 232 15.88 -2.14 -10.91
N TYR A 233 14.84 -2.62 -10.24
CA TYR A 233 13.47 -2.13 -10.36
C TYR A 233 12.86 -1.83 -8.98
N ALA A 234 12.16 -0.69 -8.91
CA ALA A 234 11.43 -0.24 -7.74
C ALA A 234 9.94 -0.05 -8.07
N ILE A 235 9.09 -0.50 -7.15
CA ILE A 235 7.66 -0.19 -7.15
C ILE A 235 7.54 1.32 -6.92
N SER A 236 6.77 2.02 -7.76
CA SER A 236 6.68 3.48 -7.67
C SER A 236 5.97 3.91 -6.38
N VAL A 237 6.40 5.02 -5.78
CA VAL A 237 5.76 5.52 -4.55
C VAL A 237 4.30 5.92 -4.79
N ASN A 238 3.92 6.33 -6.00
CA ASN A 238 2.53 6.62 -6.34
C ASN A 238 1.67 5.33 -6.38
N GLN A 239 2.20 4.20 -6.84
CA GLN A 239 1.52 2.91 -6.67
C GLN A 239 1.36 2.62 -5.18
N ALA A 240 2.44 2.69 -4.39
CA ALA A 240 2.35 2.46 -2.95
C ALA A 240 1.27 3.33 -2.28
N LYS A 241 1.20 4.64 -2.62
CA LYS A 241 0.17 5.57 -2.15
C LYS A 241 -1.26 5.12 -2.46
N ASN A 242 -1.51 4.50 -3.61
CA ASN A 242 -2.84 3.98 -3.93
C ASN A 242 -3.24 2.83 -2.98
N PHE A 243 -2.28 2.00 -2.57
CA PHE A 243 -2.51 0.84 -1.71
C PHE A 243 -2.42 1.14 -0.21
N LEU A 244 -1.80 2.26 0.22
CA LEU A 244 -1.56 2.57 1.63
C LEU A 244 -2.82 2.46 2.51
N GLY A 245 -3.96 3.01 2.09
CA GLY A 245 -5.20 2.91 2.87
C GLY A 245 -5.64 1.46 3.10
N TYR A 246 -5.52 0.61 2.06
CA TYR A 246 -5.83 -0.81 2.20
C TYR A 246 -4.79 -1.55 3.04
N LEU A 247 -3.51 -1.20 2.95
CA LEU A 247 -2.48 -1.81 3.79
C LEU A 247 -2.68 -1.43 5.27
N HIS A 248 -3.01 -0.17 5.57
CA HIS A 248 -3.36 0.29 6.92
C HIS A 248 -4.60 -0.40 7.48
N SER A 249 -5.49 -0.89 6.63
CA SER A 249 -6.67 -1.66 7.05
C SER A 249 -6.33 -3.08 7.55
N GLY A 250 -5.06 -3.50 7.45
CA GLY A 250 -4.61 -4.81 7.88
C GLY A 250 -4.96 -5.97 6.95
N ARG A 251 -5.48 -5.67 5.76
CA ARG A 251 -6.01 -6.65 4.80
C ARG A 251 -4.91 -7.34 4.00
N VAL A 252 -5.27 -8.49 3.45
CA VAL A 252 -4.62 -9.04 2.25
C VAL A 252 -5.34 -8.45 1.04
N VAL A 253 -4.62 -7.69 0.22
CA VAL A 253 -5.21 -6.85 -0.84
C VAL A 253 -4.85 -7.42 -2.21
N ASP A 254 -5.69 -7.13 -3.19
CA ASP A 254 -5.51 -7.58 -4.56
C ASP A 254 -5.59 -6.39 -5.53
N HIS A 255 -5.08 -6.60 -6.73
CA HIS A 255 -5.05 -5.57 -7.75
C HIS A 255 -6.36 -5.50 -8.53
N ALA A 256 -6.59 -4.34 -9.15
CA ALA A 256 -7.69 -4.08 -10.06
C ALA A 256 -7.57 -4.88 -11.37
N THR A 257 -8.71 -5.23 -11.94
CA THR A 257 -8.88 -5.60 -13.35
C THR A 257 -10.06 -4.87 -13.96
N LEU A 258 -9.96 -4.57 -15.25
CA LEU A 258 -11.07 -4.02 -16.05
C LEU A 258 -12.11 -5.11 -16.38
N GLY A 259 -11.77 -6.38 -16.18
CA GLY A 259 -12.57 -7.49 -16.71
C GLY A 259 -12.48 -7.60 -18.22
N ALA A 260 -11.45 -7.03 -18.84
CA ALA A 260 -11.21 -7.04 -20.28
C ALA A 260 -9.74 -7.33 -20.58
N THR A 261 -9.48 -7.96 -21.73
CA THR A 261 -8.14 -8.03 -22.32
C THR A 261 -8.08 -7.11 -23.52
N ALA A 262 -6.92 -6.48 -23.74
CA ALA A 262 -6.68 -5.65 -24.90
C ALA A 262 -5.34 -5.99 -25.56
N ALA A 263 -5.25 -5.74 -26.86
CA ALA A 263 -4.05 -5.90 -27.66
C ALA A 263 -3.72 -4.59 -28.37
N THR A 264 -2.43 -4.36 -28.59
CA THR A 264 -1.99 -3.28 -29.49
C THR A 264 -2.21 -3.75 -30.92
N ASP A 265 -3.03 -3.04 -31.68
CA ASP A 265 -3.29 -3.35 -33.10
C ASP A 265 -2.12 -2.90 -34.01
N PRO A 266 -2.09 -3.30 -35.30
CA PRO A 266 -1.05 -2.88 -36.23
C PRO A 266 -0.97 -1.36 -36.47
N GLU A 267 -2.06 -0.63 -36.23
CA GLU A 267 -2.16 0.82 -36.33
C GLU A 267 -1.69 1.55 -35.06
N GLY A 268 -1.36 0.81 -33.99
CA GLY A 268 -0.87 1.34 -32.71
C GLY A 268 -1.97 1.70 -31.71
N GLY A 269 -3.22 1.31 -31.93
CA GLY A 269 -4.34 1.48 -31.00
C GLY A 269 -4.47 0.32 -30.01
N VAL A 270 -4.89 0.61 -28.77
CA VAL A 270 -5.13 -0.40 -27.74
C VAL A 270 -6.56 -0.90 -27.81
N ARG A 271 -6.81 -2.01 -28.51
CA ARG A 271 -8.17 -2.53 -28.75
C ARG A 271 -8.55 -3.66 -27.81
N VAL A 272 -9.78 -3.61 -27.30
CA VAL A 272 -10.39 -4.69 -26.51
C VAL A 272 -10.51 -5.95 -27.35
N SER A 273 -9.82 -7.01 -26.94
CA SER A 273 -9.81 -8.33 -27.57
C SER A 273 -10.74 -9.33 -26.87
N ASN A 274 -11.07 -9.12 -25.61
CA ASN A 274 -12.07 -9.88 -24.88
C ASN A 274 -12.63 -9.04 -23.74
N ILE A 275 -13.88 -9.29 -23.33
CA ILE A 275 -14.48 -8.63 -22.18
C ILE A 275 -15.45 -9.56 -21.46
N LEU A 276 -15.42 -9.54 -20.13
CA LEU A 276 -16.37 -10.23 -19.27
C LEU A 276 -17.67 -9.43 -19.26
N GLU A 277 -18.76 -10.06 -19.67
CA GLU A 277 -20.09 -9.42 -19.70
C GLU A 277 -20.59 -9.02 -18.30
N THR A 278 -20.08 -9.68 -17.26
CA THR A 278 -20.35 -9.35 -15.85
C THR A 278 -19.54 -8.16 -15.33
N SER A 279 -18.60 -7.62 -16.09
CA SER A 279 -17.78 -6.48 -15.64
C SER A 279 -18.55 -5.16 -15.69
N ASP A 280 -18.27 -4.24 -14.75
CA ASP A 280 -18.81 -2.88 -14.81
C ASP A 280 -18.37 -2.18 -16.11
N ALA A 281 -17.16 -2.45 -16.61
CA ALA A 281 -16.68 -1.93 -17.89
C ALA A 281 -17.64 -2.24 -19.06
N TYR A 282 -18.12 -3.49 -19.14
CA TYR A 282 -19.11 -3.90 -20.13
C TYR A 282 -20.44 -3.17 -19.94
N ARG A 283 -20.94 -3.07 -18.69
CA ARG A 283 -22.15 -2.29 -18.36
C ARG A 283 -22.04 -0.81 -18.72
N ARG A 284 -20.83 -0.24 -18.67
CA ARG A 284 -20.55 1.13 -19.13
C ARG A 284 -20.41 1.27 -20.65
N GLY A 285 -20.59 0.19 -21.41
CA GLY A 285 -20.64 0.19 -22.86
C GLY A 285 -19.31 -0.13 -23.55
N LEU A 286 -18.26 -0.48 -22.80
CA LEU A 286 -17.03 -1.00 -23.38
C LEU A 286 -17.33 -2.38 -24.00
N THR A 287 -16.92 -2.59 -25.25
CA THR A 287 -17.20 -3.84 -25.97
C THR A 287 -15.98 -4.29 -26.78
N TYR A 288 -16.01 -5.52 -27.27
CA TYR A 288 -15.01 -6.02 -28.22
C TYR A 288 -14.76 -5.02 -29.37
N GLY A 289 -13.49 -4.80 -29.70
CA GLY A 289 -13.04 -3.89 -30.77
C GLY A 289 -12.97 -2.40 -30.38
N ALA A 290 -13.52 -2.00 -29.22
CA ALA A 290 -13.36 -0.65 -28.71
C ALA A 290 -11.89 -0.34 -28.41
N GLU A 291 -11.48 0.90 -28.65
CA GLU A 291 -10.11 1.35 -28.42
C GLU A 291 -10.01 2.10 -27.09
N ILE A 292 -9.22 1.60 -26.16
CA ILE A 292 -8.99 2.27 -24.87
C ILE A 292 -7.97 3.39 -25.10
N LEU A 293 -8.28 4.59 -24.63
CA LEU A 293 -7.46 5.79 -24.83
C LEU A 293 -6.81 6.28 -23.54
N GLU A 294 -7.52 6.19 -22.42
CA GLU A 294 -7.07 6.72 -21.14
C GLU A 294 -7.69 5.94 -19.97
N VAL A 295 -6.90 5.69 -18.92
CA VAL A 295 -7.35 5.09 -17.66
C VAL A 295 -6.82 5.93 -16.50
N ASP A 296 -7.69 6.37 -15.59
CA ASP A 296 -7.39 7.21 -14.43
C ASP A 296 -6.48 8.42 -14.76
N GLY A 297 -6.77 9.13 -15.87
CA GLY A 297 -5.98 10.29 -16.31
C GLY A 297 -4.71 9.95 -17.10
N ARG A 298 -4.36 8.67 -17.25
CA ARG A 298 -3.15 8.22 -17.95
C ARG A 298 -3.48 7.72 -19.35
N VAL A 299 -2.92 8.38 -20.36
CA VAL A 299 -3.04 7.97 -21.76
C VAL A 299 -2.36 6.63 -21.98
N VAL A 300 -3.01 5.74 -22.72
CA VAL A 300 -2.46 4.42 -23.08
C VAL A 300 -2.21 4.34 -24.58
N HIS A 301 -1.01 3.94 -24.98
CA HIS A 301 -0.62 3.78 -26.39
C HIS A 301 -0.38 2.31 -26.75
N THR A 302 -0.13 1.47 -25.76
CA THR A 302 0.08 0.04 -25.93
C THR A 302 -0.69 -0.76 -24.88
N SER A 303 -0.91 -2.04 -25.14
CA SER A 303 -1.46 -2.97 -24.15
C SER A 303 -0.58 -3.07 -22.89
N ASN A 304 0.73 -2.84 -23.02
CA ASN A 304 1.62 -2.76 -21.86
C ASN A 304 1.39 -1.48 -21.04
N ASP A 305 1.10 -0.34 -21.68
CA ASP A 305 0.73 0.88 -20.96
C ASP A 305 -0.57 0.66 -20.20
N LEU A 306 -1.55 0.03 -20.83
CA LEU A 306 -2.82 -0.31 -20.17
C LEU A 306 -2.59 -1.18 -18.93
N GLN A 307 -1.80 -2.24 -19.04
CA GLN A 307 -1.47 -3.11 -17.91
C GLN A 307 -0.70 -2.35 -16.83
N ASN A 308 0.27 -1.51 -17.21
CA ASN A 308 1.02 -0.65 -16.29
C ASN A 308 0.13 0.30 -15.50
N VAL A 309 -0.97 0.79 -16.08
CA VAL A 309 -1.90 1.65 -15.35
C VAL A 309 -2.78 0.81 -14.43
N ILE A 310 -3.46 -0.20 -14.97
CA ILE A 310 -4.46 -0.99 -14.22
C ILE A 310 -3.83 -1.68 -13.01
N ALA A 311 -2.65 -2.29 -13.19
CA ALA A 311 -1.96 -2.99 -12.12
C ALA A 311 -1.33 -2.06 -11.06
N THR A 312 -1.52 -0.73 -11.14
CA THR A 312 -1.16 0.19 -10.03
C THR A 312 -2.35 0.56 -9.15
N LEU A 313 -3.54 0.03 -9.45
CA LEU A 313 -4.80 0.38 -8.79
C LEU A 313 -5.28 -0.77 -7.89
N PRO A 314 -5.75 -0.47 -6.67
CA PRO A 314 -6.47 -1.44 -5.84
C PRO A 314 -7.81 -1.84 -6.46
N SER A 315 -8.25 -3.07 -6.19
CA SER A 315 -9.58 -3.51 -6.58
C SER A 315 -10.70 -2.75 -5.84
N GLY A 316 -11.86 -2.64 -6.49
CA GLY A 316 -13.03 -1.93 -5.97
C GLY A 316 -13.04 -0.41 -6.24
N TRP A 317 -11.91 0.17 -6.68
CA TRP A 317 -11.85 1.59 -7.05
C TRP A 317 -12.75 1.91 -8.23
N ARG A 318 -13.39 3.07 -8.20
CA ARG A 318 -14.10 3.65 -9.34
C ARG A 318 -13.20 4.68 -10.02
N VAL A 319 -12.80 4.43 -11.26
CA VAL A 319 -11.80 5.24 -12.00
C VAL A 319 -12.35 5.75 -13.32
N LYS A 320 -11.78 6.85 -13.82
CA LYS A 320 -12.13 7.42 -15.13
C LYS A 320 -11.60 6.52 -16.25
N LEU A 321 -12.45 6.18 -17.21
CA LEU A 321 -12.10 5.47 -18.42
C LEU A 321 -12.51 6.31 -19.64
N VAL A 322 -11.60 6.46 -20.59
CA VAL A 322 -11.88 7.04 -21.91
C VAL A 322 -11.61 6.00 -22.98
N TYR A 323 -12.60 5.74 -23.82
CA TYR A 323 -12.49 4.78 -24.92
C TYR A 323 -13.21 5.29 -26.17
N ARG A 324 -12.84 4.74 -27.33
CA ARG A 324 -13.47 5.00 -28.62
C ARG A 324 -14.25 3.78 -29.09
N LYS A 325 -15.51 3.96 -29.43
CA LYS A 325 -16.39 2.93 -30.00
C LYS A 325 -17.12 3.52 -31.19
N GLU A 326 -17.06 2.83 -32.33
CA GLU A 326 -17.75 3.26 -33.57
C GLU A 326 -17.41 4.70 -34.01
N GLY A 327 -16.20 5.17 -33.69
CA GLY A 327 -15.73 6.52 -33.99
C GLY A 327 -16.06 7.57 -32.93
N GLU A 328 -16.92 7.25 -31.96
CA GLU A 328 -17.30 8.15 -30.87
C GLU A 328 -16.41 7.94 -29.64
N THR A 329 -16.02 9.03 -28.99
CA THR A 329 -15.25 8.99 -27.74
C THR A 329 -16.20 9.02 -26.55
N VAL A 330 -16.17 7.96 -25.74
CA VAL A 330 -16.95 7.83 -24.52
C VAL A 330 -16.04 8.08 -23.32
N LYS A 331 -16.54 8.86 -22.36
CA LYS A 331 -15.91 9.11 -21.06
C LYS A 331 -16.86 8.61 -19.98
N THR A 332 -16.38 7.75 -19.11
CA THR A 332 -17.21 7.14 -18.07
C THR A 332 -16.39 6.81 -16.83
N LEU A 333 -17.09 6.45 -15.75
CA LEU A 333 -16.48 5.89 -14.56
C LEU A 333 -16.68 4.38 -14.55
N VAL A 334 -15.62 3.62 -14.33
CA VAL A 334 -15.67 2.17 -14.20
C VAL A 334 -15.23 1.74 -12.81
N ARG A 335 -16.04 0.91 -12.16
CA ARG A 335 -15.66 0.19 -10.93
C ARG A 335 -14.79 -1.00 -11.31
N MET A 336 -13.57 -1.02 -10.79
CA MET A 336 -12.58 -2.05 -11.07
C MET A 336 -12.86 -3.30 -10.22
N SER A 337 -12.87 -4.48 -10.87
CA SER A 337 -13.01 -5.77 -10.18
C SER A 337 -11.67 -6.24 -9.62
N SER A 338 -11.68 -7.29 -8.78
CA SER A 338 -10.45 -7.95 -8.32
C SER A 338 -9.94 -8.91 -9.39
N VAL A 339 -8.61 -9.01 -9.54
CA VAL A 339 -8.00 -10.01 -10.44
C VAL A 339 -8.31 -11.43 -9.96
N HIS A 340 -8.26 -11.64 -8.65
CA HIS A 340 -8.45 -12.93 -7.99
C HIS A 340 -9.66 -12.91 -7.08
N ARG A 341 -10.30 -14.06 -6.93
CA ARG A 341 -11.15 -14.28 -5.75
C ARG A 341 -10.29 -14.33 -4.49
N GLN A 342 -10.82 -13.93 -3.35
CA GLN A 342 -10.07 -13.92 -2.10
C GLN A 342 -9.43 -15.28 -1.77
N ASP A 343 -10.20 -16.36 -1.89
CA ASP A 343 -9.68 -17.72 -1.64
C ASP A 343 -8.58 -18.12 -2.62
N GLU A 344 -8.74 -17.76 -3.91
CA GLU A 344 -7.73 -18.01 -4.94
C GLU A 344 -6.43 -17.25 -4.64
N LEU A 345 -6.51 -15.99 -4.23
CA LEU A 345 -5.33 -15.20 -3.85
C LEU A 345 -4.61 -15.82 -2.66
N LEU A 346 -5.34 -16.23 -1.62
CA LEU A 346 -4.77 -16.87 -0.43
C LEU A 346 -4.10 -18.20 -0.79
N GLU A 347 -4.68 -19.00 -1.69
CA GLU A 347 -4.08 -20.24 -2.19
C GLU A 347 -2.80 -19.98 -2.99
N LYS A 348 -2.82 -19.00 -3.91
CA LYS A 348 -1.64 -18.60 -4.69
C LYS A 348 -0.51 -18.09 -3.79
N MET A 349 -0.85 -17.31 -2.77
CA MET A 349 0.10 -16.80 -1.80
C MET A 349 0.75 -17.93 -1.00
N ALA A 350 -0.04 -18.92 -0.55
CA ALA A 350 0.48 -20.10 0.14
C ALA A 350 1.42 -20.94 -0.74
N GLY A 351 1.12 -21.07 -2.04
CA GLY A 351 1.96 -21.76 -3.01
C GLY A 351 3.25 -21.02 -3.39
N ALA A 352 3.32 -19.71 -3.16
CA ALA A 352 4.48 -18.87 -3.47
C ALA A 352 5.52 -18.82 -2.33
N MET A 353 5.14 -19.19 -1.10
CA MET A 353 6.06 -19.22 0.04
C MET A 353 6.92 -20.49 0.04
N PRO A 354 8.23 -20.41 0.34
CA PRO A 354 9.01 -21.62 0.62
C PRO A 354 8.42 -22.34 1.83
N PRO A 355 8.43 -23.69 1.88
CA PRO A 355 7.91 -24.43 3.03
C PRO A 355 8.65 -24.01 4.31
N PRO A 356 7.96 -23.96 5.47
CA PRO A 356 8.61 -23.60 6.73
C PRO A 356 9.78 -24.54 7.01
N PRO A 357 10.89 -24.04 7.58
CA PRO A 357 12.03 -24.87 7.92
C PRO A 357 11.59 -26.00 8.87
N PRO A 358 12.11 -27.23 8.71
CA PRO A 358 11.83 -28.31 9.65
C PRO A 358 12.20 -27.88 11.07
N ARG A 359 11.35 -28.16 12.07
CA ARG A 359 11.75 -28.01 13.48
C ARG A 359 12.91 -28.96 13.74
N GLU A 360 14.12 -28.43 13.88
CA GLU A 360 15.27 -29.24 14.28
C GLU A 360 15.03 -29.73 15.73
N PRO A 361 15.14 -31.04 16.01
CA PRO A 361 15.20 -31.52 17.39
C PRO A 361 16.47 -30.94 18.05
N PRO A 362 16.45 -30.68 19.37
CA PRO A 362 17.59 -30.08 20.04
C PRO A 362 18.85 -30.91 19.79
N MET A 363 19.87 -30.26 19.19
CA MET A 363 21.15 -30.90 18.91
C MET A 363 21.76 -31.40 20.23
N LYS A 364 22.07 -32.70 20.29
CA LYS A 364 22.99 -33.20 21.31
C LYS A 364 24.36 -32.58 21.04
N GLN A 365 24.94 -31.95 22.07
CA GLN A 365 26.31 -31.44 22.00
C GLN A 365 27.26 -32.55 21.49
N PRO A 366 28.13 -32.26 20.51
CA PRO A 366 29.14 -33.22 20.10
C PRO A 366 30.20 -33.35 21.20
N GLU A 367 30.47 -34.57 21.64
CA GLU A 367 31.63 -34.89 22.46
C GLU A 367 32.90 -34.56 21.67
N MET A 368 33.72 -33.67 22.24
CA MET A 368 35.04 -33.29 21.69
C MET A 368 36.00 -34.49 21.75
N PRO A 369 36.73 -34.82 20.67
CA PRO A 369 37.88 -35.71 20.78
C PRO A 369 39.09 -34.93 21.31
N ASP A 370 39.81 -35.54 22.26
CA ASP A 370 41.06 -35.04 22.82
C ASP A 370 42.17 -34.87 21.76
N GLY A 371 42.80 -33.69 21.79
CA GLY A 371 44.24 -33.49 21.52
C GLY A 371 44.69 -33.32 20.07
N ASP A 372 45.26 -32.15 19.75
CA ASP A 372 46.71 -32.06 19.46
C ASP A 372 47.21 -30.60 19.54
N GLU A 373 48.31 -30.41 20.27
CA GLU A 373 48.99 -29.14 20.53
C GLU A 373 50.03 -28.86 19.44
N ASN A 374 49.75 -27.93 18.51
CA ASN A 374 50.70 -26.92 18.01
C ASN A 374 50.24 -26.31 16.68
N ARG A 375 49.94 -25.00 16.70
CA ARG A 375 50.37 -24.05 15.66
C ARG A 375 50.18 -22.63 16.19
N GLN A 376 51.29 -22.03 16.64
CA GLN A 376 51.38 -20.61 16.91
C GLN A 376 51.32 -19.84 15.58
N GLY A 377 50.28 -19.03 15.41
CA GLY A 377 50.21 -17.95 14.43
C GLY A 377 49.66 -16.71 15.13
N THR A 378 50.46 -15.65 15.19
CA THR A 378 50.13 -14.36 15.80
C THR A 378 48.91 -13.69 15.14
N PRO A 379 47.92 -13.18 15.89
CA PRO A 379 46.83 -12.38 15.34
C PRO A 379 47.27 -10.91 15.10
N ILE A 380 46.79 -10.34 14.00
CA ILE A 380 46.76 -8.89 13.75
C ILE A 380 45.58 -8.32 14.55
N PRO A 381 45.73 -7.21 15.30
CA PRO A 381 44.64 -6.67 16.10
C PRO A 381 43.63 -5.94 15.20
N HIS A 382 42.47 -6.53 14.97
CA HIS A 382 41.27 -5.79 14.61
C HIS A 382 40.56 -5.39 15.90
N GLY A 383 40.33 -4.09 16.05
CA GLY A 383 39.73 -3.48 17.24
C GLY A 383 38.33 -4.03 17.51
N ASP A 384 38.05 -4.17 18.79
CA ASP A 384 36.85 -4.73 19.37
C ASP A 384 35.61 -3.91 19.00
N ALA A 385 34.81 -4.44 18.08
CA ALA A 385 33.37 -4.20 18.06
C ALA A 385 32.74 -5.58 18.21
N GLU A 386 32.21 -5.88 19.39
CA GLU A 386 31.49 -7.12 19.61
C GLU A 386 30.30 -7.17 18.62
N PRO A 387 30.13 -8.27 17.88
CA PRO A 387 28.94 -8.48 17.06
C PRO A 387 27.71 -8.40 17.96
N ILE A 388 26.70 -7.61 17.57
CA ILE A 388 25.40 -7.65 18.23
C ILE A 388 24.85 -9.06 18.00
N GLU A 389 24.95 -9.93 19.01
CA GLU A 389 24.31 -11.25 19.01
C GLU A 389 22.78 -11.06 19.07
N THR A 390 22.15 -10.92 17.90
CA THR A 390 20.70 -11.03 17.81
C THR A 390 20.31 -12.50 17.95
N ASP A 391 19.90 -12.89 19.16
CA ASP A 391 19.18 -14.13 19.39
C ASP A 391 17.83 -14.07 18.65
N LEU A 392 17.80 -14.61 17.43
CA LEU A 392 16.63 -14.62 16.54
C LEU A 392 15.73 -15.84 16.80
N SER A 393 15.95 -16.62 17.86
CA SER A 393 15.18 -17.82 18.19
C SER A 393 14.01 -17.58 19.17
N GLN A 394 13.74 -16.32 19.52
CA GLN A 394 12.85 -15.96 20.63
C GLN A 394 11.35 -16.11 20.32
N GLU A 395 10.60 -16.48 21.37
CA GLU A 395 9.13 -16.45 21.41
C GLU A 395 8.61 -15.06 21.03
N VAL A 396 7.42 -15.01 20.40
CA VAL A 396 6.81 -13.75 19.96
C VAL A 396 6.61 -12.82 21.18
N PRO A 397 7.16 -11.60 21.17
CA PRO A 397 7.04 -10.67 22.30
C PRO A 397 5.59 -10.34 22.65
N GLY A 398 5.32 -10.12 23.94
CA GLY A 398 3.98 -9.75 24.42
C GLY A 398 3.46 -8.43 23.82
N SER A 399 4.35 -7.50 23.51
CA SER A 399 4.06 -6.25 22.78
C SER A 399 3.46 -6.50 21.40
N VAL A 400 3.95 -7.52 20.69
CA VAL A 400 3.47 -7.91 19.35
C VAL A 400 2.15 -8.67 19.45
N MET A 401 2.03 -9.59 20.40
CA MET A 401 0.78 -10.32 20.63
C MET A 401 -0.38 -9.38 21.00
N ALA A 402 -0.11 -8.25 21.67
CA ALA A 402 -1.12 -7.27 22.03
C ALA A 402 -1.70 -6.49 20.83
N VAL A 403 -1.00 -6.47 19.70
CA VAL A 403 -1.39 -5.74 18.48
C VAL A 403 -1.56 -6.67 17.28
N PHE A 404 -1.83 -7.95 17.53
CA PHE A 404 -2.03 -8.96 16.50
C PHE A 404 -3.34 -9.72 16.70
N GLU A 405 -4.16 -9.79 15.65
CA GLU A 405 -5.36 -10.60 15.62
C GLU A 405 -5.48 -11.34 14.28
N ALA A 406 -5.55 -12.67 14.33
CA ALA A 406 -5.70 -13.49 13.14
C ALA A 406 -7.16 -13.53 12.68
N ARG A 407 -7.42 -13.16 11.42
CA ARG A 407 -8.72 -13.32 10.77
C ARG A 407 -8.52 -13.63 9.29
N ARG A 408 -9.31 -14.55 8.73
CA ARG A 408 -9.23 -14.90 7.30
C ARG A 408 -9.43 -13.64 6.44
N GLY A 409 -8.55 -13.44 5.47
CA GLY A 409 -8.57 -12.27 4.59
C GLY A 409 -7.79 -11.04 5.10
N PHE A 410 -7.24 -11.13 6.32
CA PHE A 410 -6.41 -10.10 6.92
C PHE A 410 -5.01 -10.65 7.19
N ALA A 411 -3.99 -9.82 6.97
CA ALA A 411 -2.66 -10.08 7.51
C ALA A 411 -2.66 -9.85 9.02
N ASN A 412 -3.39 -8.82 9.48
CA ASN A 412 -3.61 -8.55 10.90
C ASN A 412 -4.91 -7.76 11.11
N TYR A 413 -5.93 -8.39 11.68
CA TYR A 413 -7.26 -7.78 11.86
C TYR A 413 -7.29 -6.68 12.93
N TYR A 414 -6.33 -6.67 13.86
CA TYR A 414 -6.23 -5.65 14.91
C TYR A 414 -6.32 -4.23 14.33
N PHE A 415 -5.56 -3.96 13.28
CA PHE A 415 -5.55 -2.66 12.61
C PHE A 415 -6.88 -2.31 11.95
N ASN A 416 -7.63 -3.31 11.47
CA ASN A 416 -8.96 -3.08 10.93
C ASN A 416 -9.95 -2.67 12.02
N GLU A 417 -9.90 -3.32 13.19
CA GLU A 417 -10.75 -2.96 14.33
C GLU A 417 -10.45 -1.53 14.79
N GLN A 418 -9.17 -1.15 14.88
CA GLN A 418 -8.77 0.23 15.23
C GLN A 418 -9.37 1.27 14.27
N GLN A 419 -9.30 1.04 12.95
CA GLN A 419 -9.88 1.97 11.97
C GLN A 419 -11.40 2.04 12.07
N GLN A 420 -12.08 0.93 12.33
CA GLN A 420 -13.53 0.92 12.57
C GLN A 420 -13.92 1.71 13.83
N GLN A 421 -13.14 1.61 14.91
CA GLN A 421 -13.40 2.40 16.13
C GLN A 421 -13.16 3.89 15.91
N ARG A 422 -12.09 4.25 15.18
CA ARG A 422 -11.83 5.64 14.79
C ARG A 422 -12.96 6.20 13.95
N PHE A 423 -13.43 5.45 12.95
CA PHE A 423 -14.58 5.84 12.13
C PHE A 423 -15.83 6.04 12.98
N LEU A 424 -16.19 5.08 13.86
CA LEU A 424 -17.36 5.19 14.72
C LEU A 424 -17.29 6.42 15.64
N THR A 425 -16.13 6.68 16.22
CA THR A 425 -15.91 7.85 17.08
C THR A 425 -16.15 9.13 16.31
N SER A 426 -15.48 9.30 15.16
CA SER A 426 -15.69 10.44 14.26
C SER A 426 -17.16 10.58 13.84
N LEU A 427 -17.81 9.46 13.51
CA LEU A 427 -19.20 9.44 13.09
C LEU A 427 -20.15 9.92 14.19
N ARG A 428 -19.91 9.55 15.44
CA ARG A 428 -20.73 9.97 16.58
C ARG A 428 -20.48 11.43 16.95
N ASP A 429 -19.24 11.89 16.85
CA ASP A 429 -18.88 13.28 17.11
C ASP A 429 -19.56 14.25 16.13
N GLN A 430 -19.83 13.79 14.90
CA GLN A 430 -20.55 14.55 13.87
C GLN A 430 -22.06 14.70 14.14
N PHE A 431 -22.64 13.98 15.12
CA PHE A 431 -24.09 13.92 15.30
C PHE A 431 -24.52 14.21 16.74
N PRO A 432 -25.41 15.22 16.95
CA PRO A 432 -25.96 15.51 18.26
C PRO A 432 -26.65 14.28 18.89
N GLY A 433 -26.12 13.85 20.05
CA GLY A 433 -26.63 12.71 20.81
C GLY A 433 -26.16 11.33 20.33
N GLY A 434 -25.22 11.24 19.38
CA GLY A 434 -24.60 9.99 18.95
C GLY A 434 -23.78 9.27 20.03
N GLU A 435 -23.47 9.92 21.15
CA GLU A 435 -22.60 9.41 22.22
C GLU A 435 -23.13 8.17 22.96
N ASP A 436 -24.45 8.00 23.07
CA ASP A 436 -25.04 6.97 23.93
C ASP A 436 -25.53 5.70 23.21
N GLY A 437 -25.35 5.63 21.88
CA GLY A 437 -25.76 4.47 21.08
C GLY A 437 -27.26 4.19 21.11
N SER A 438 -28.08 5.17 21.53
CA SER A 438 -29.53 5.01 21.59
C SER A 438 -30.16 5.07 20.19
N SER A 439 -31.24 4.30 19.99
CA SER A 439 -32.00 4.33 18.75
C SER A 439 -32.67 5.70 18.58
N MET A 440 -32.24 6.43 17.56
CA MET A 440 -32.81 7.72 17.20
C MET A 440 -33.77 7.58 16.03
N ALA A 441 -34.86 8.33 16.04
CA ALA A 441 -35.62 8.65 14.85
C ALA A 441 -35.15 9.99 14.29
N TRP A 442 -35.08 10.10 12.96
CA TRP A 442 -34.78 11.37 12.29
C TRP A 442 -36.00 11.84 11.51
N THR A 443 -36.32 13.12 11.67
CA THR A 443 -37.28 13.84 10.84
C THR A 443 -36.54 14.93 10.07
N ILE A 444 -36.49 14.80 8.75
CA ILE A 444 -35.80 15.74 7.85
C ILE A 444 -36.86 16.41 6.99
N LYS A 445 -36.90 17.74 7.01
CA LYS A 445 -37.80 18.54 6.16
C LYS A 445 -36.99 19.48 5.30
N GLY A 446 -37.48 19.71 4.09
CA GLY A 446 -36.79 20.55 3.12
C GLY A 446 -37.58 20.73 1.85
N THR A 447 -36.89 21.18 0.81
CA THR A 447 -37.46 21.34 -0.53
C THR A 447 -36.54 20.77 -1.60
N THR A 448 -37.12 20.34 -2.71
CA THR A 448 -36.37 20.02 -3.92
C THR A 448 -35.91 21.27 -4.67
N ASP A 449 -35.04 21.11 -5.66
CA ASP A 449 -34.59 22.20 -6.55
C ASP A 449 -35.75 22.85 -7.35
N ASP A 450 -36.90 22.16 -7.47
CA ASP A 450 -38.14 22.66 -8.09
C ASP A 450 -39.23 23.03 -7.06
N ASP A 451 -38.82 23.39 -5.83
CA ASP A 451 -39.67 23.92 -4.75
C ASP A 451 -40.79 22.98 -4.24
N ARG A 452 -40.69 21.66 -4.49
CA ARG A 452 -41.60 20.70 -3.88
C ARG A 452 -41.19 20.42 -2.44
N LYS A 453 -42.15 20.43 -1.53
CA LYS A 453 -41.92 20.11 -0.12
C LYS A 453 -41.54 18.65 0.05
N VAL A 454 -40.54 18.39 0.88
CA VAL A 454 -40.05 17.07 1.24
C VAL A 454 -40.12 16.90 2.76
N ALA A 455 -40.63 15.75 3.20
CA ALA A 455 -40.57 15.31 4.59
C ALA A 455 -40.16 13.85 4.62
N ILE A 456 -39.04 13.55 5.28
CA ILE A 456 -38.48 12.22 5.45
C ILE A 456 -38.51 11.87 6.94
N TYR A 457 -38.93 10.65 7.24
CA TYR A 457 -38.90 10.09 8.58
C TYR A 457 -38.22 8.72 8.54
N VAL A 458 -37.16 8.54 9.33
CA VAL A 458 -36.45 7.26 9.45
C VAL A 458 -36.30 6.86 10.91
N SER A 459 -36.70 5.62 11.23
CA SER A 459 -36.65 5.03 12.58
C SER A 459 -36.51 3.51 12.48
N GLY A 460 -36.20 2.84 13.60
CA GLY A 460 -35.99 1.38 13.60
C GLY A 460 -37.19 0.52 13.18
N GLY A 461 -38.41 1.07 13.19
CA GLY A 461 -39.62 0.33 12.79
C GLY A 461 -40.40 0.95 11.62
N ARG A 462 -39.95 2.09 11.08
CA ARG A 462 -40.66 2.80 10.00
C ARG A 462 -39.73 3.73 9.25
N LEU A 463 -39.75 3.61 7.92
CA LEU A 463 -39.09 4.49 6.97
C LEU A 463 -40.15 5.07 6.03
N SER A 464 -40.27 6.40 5.96
CA SER A 464 -41.28 7.03 5.10
C SER A 464 -40.80 8.36 4.54
N MET A 465 -41.28 8.71 3.35
CA MET A 465 -41.00 9.99 2.71
C MET A 465 -42.24 10.50 1.97
N VAL A 466 -42.46 11.81 2.05
CA VAL A 466 -43.39 12.55 1.19
C VAL A 466 -42.59 13.57 0.41
N ALA A 467 -42.75 13.60 -0.92
CA ALA A 467 -42.10 14.55 -1.83
C ALA A 467 -43.14 15.08 -2.84
N GLY A 468 -43.66 16.29 -2.58
CA GLY A 468 -44.82 16.80 -3.31
C GLY A 468 -46.05 15.90 -3.12
N ASP A 469 -46.59 15.38 -4.22
CA ASP A 469 -47.74 14.45 -4.20
C ASP A 469 -47.34 12.97 -4.06
N ALA A 470 -46.04 12.65 -4.12
CA ALA A 470 -45.55 11.30 -3.95
C ALA A 470 -45.40 10.97 -2.46
N ALA A 471 -45.97 9.84 -2.03
CA ALA A 471 -45.78 9.29 -0.70
C ALA A 471 -45.22 7.86 -0.81
N MET A 472 -44.22 7.57 0.01
CA MET A 472 -43.48 6.31 0.02
C MET A 472 -43.32 5.87 1.47
N GLU A 473 -43.56 4.60 1.76
CA GLU A 473 -43.42 4.00 3.08
C GLU A 473 -42.84 2.60 2.92
N SER A 474 -41.91 2.25 3.80
CA SER A 474 -41.26 0.95 3.87
C SER A 474 -41.24 0.52 5.33
N GLU A 475 -41.75 -0.68 5.57
CA GLU A 475 -41.78 -1.32 6.89
C GLU A 475 -40.91 -2.58 6.93
N THR A 476 -40.52 -3.11 5.76
CA THR A 476 -39.72 -4.33 5.65
C THR A 476 -38.43 -4.12 4.87
N LYS A 477 -37.42 -4.97 5.13
CA LYS A 477 -36.18 -5.00 4.35
C LYS A 477 -36.41 -5.33 2.88
N ALA A 478 -37.43 -6.15 2.56
CA ALA A 478 -37.78 -6.51 1.18
C ALA A 478 -38.14 -5.27 0.35
N ASP A 479 -38.91 -4.35 0.94
CA ASP A 479 -39.27 -3.08 0.29
C ASP A 479 -38.04 -2.24 -0.03
N LEU A 480 -37.00 -2.29 0.82
CA LEU A 480 -35.76 -1.53 0.60
C LEU A 480 -34.99 -2.03 -0.62
N TYR A 481 -34.91 -3.34 -0.86
CA TYR A 481 -34.28 -3.88 -2.06
C TYR A 481 -34.98 -3.39 -3.33
N GLU A 482 -36.31 -3.48 -3.37
CA GLU A 482 -37.11 -3.06 -4.52
C GLU A 482 -36.93 -1.57 -4.82
N THR A 483 -36.78 -0.72 -3.80
CA THR A 483 -36.53 0.72 -4.02
C THR A 483 -35.16 1.01 -4.65
N ILE A 484 -34.14 0.22 -4.32
CA ILE A 484 -32.79 0.34 -4.86
C ILE A 484 -32.76 -0.14 -6.31
N ASP A 485 -33.31 -1.33 -6.56
CA ASP A 485 -33.34 -1.99 -7.88
C ASP A 485 -34.11 -1.16 -8.91
N ASN A 486 -35.26 -0.60 -8.51
CA ASN A 486 -36.06 0.27 -9.37
C ASN A 486 -35.48 1.68 -9.59
N ARG A 487 -34.29 1.98 -9.04
CA ARG A 487 -33.63 3.30 -9.11
C ARG A 487 -34.54 4.45 -8.70
N SER A 488 -35.34 4.24 -7.67
CA SER A 488 -36.38 5.17 -7.25
C SER A 488 -35.86 6.25 -6.29
N ILE A 489 -36.57 7.37 -6.17
CA ILE A 489 -36.23 8.40 -5.17
C ILE A 489 -36.32 7.88 -3.72
N ALA A 490 -37.05 6.77 -3.48
CA ALA A 490 -37.11 6.12 -2.16
C ALA A 490 -35.77 5.47 -1.75
N GLY A 491 -34.81 5.31 -2.68
CA GLY A 491 -33.46 4.85 -2.36
C GLY A 491 -32.74 5.70 -1.30
N ILE A 492 -33.17 6.95 -1.07
CA ILE A 492 -32.66 7.77 0.03
C ILE A 492 -32.93 7.16 1.42
N LEU A 493 -34.04 6.42 1.59
CA LEU A 493 -34.47 5.84 2.86
C LEU A 493 -33.49 4.78 3.41
N PRO A 494 -33.08 3.75 2.66
CA PRO A 494 -32.11 2.78 3.15
C PRO A 494 -30.74 3.40 3.45
N ALA A 495 -30.30 4.41 2.68
CA ALA A 495 -29.03 5.10 2.95
C ALA A 495 -29.07 5.88 4.29
N LEU A 496 -30.15 6.61 4.54
CA LEU A 496 -30.35 7.33 5.81
C LEU A 496 -30.51 6.37 6.99
N ASP A 497 -31.25 5.27 6.83
CA ASP A 497 -31.39 4.29 7.91
C ASP A 497 -30.06 3.59 8.24
N ALA A 498 -29.29 3.21 7.21
CA ALA A 498 -27.97 2.64 7.42
C ALA A 498 -27.03 3.60 8.14
N TRP A 499 -27.07 4.90 7.81
CA TRP A 499 -26.31 5.92 8.52
C TRP A 499 -26.68 5.98 10.01
N ARG A 500 -27.97 6.11 10.28
CA ARG A 500 -28.55 6.20 11.62
C ARG A 500 -28.19 4.98 12.47
N ARG A 501 -28.31 3.78 11.90
CA ARG A 501 -27.96 2.52 12.56
C ARG A 501 -26.47 2.40 12.82
N MET A 502 -25.60 2.81 11.89
CA MET A 502 -24.16 2.79 12.15
C MET A 502 -23.77 3.71 13.32
N ILE A 503 -24.42 4.87 13.48
CA ILE A 503 -24.23 5.76 14.64
C ILE A 503 -24.69 5.08 15.94
N ALA A 504 -25.92 4.54 15.94
CA ALA A 504 -26.53 3.95 17.13
C ALA A 504 -25.87 2.61 17.53
N ASP A 505 -25.92 1.64 16.62
CA ASP A 505 -25.55 0.25 16.86
C ASP A 505 -24.03 0.06 16.85
N GLY A 506 -23.33 0.83 16.03
CA GLY A 506 -21.91 0.66 15.76
C GLY A 506 -21.58 -0.61 14.99
N PRO A 507 -20.29 -0.81 14.63
CA PRO A 507 -19.89 -1.88 13.71
C PRO A 507 -20.25 -3.29 14.20
N LYS A 508 -20.14 -3.54 15.52
CA LYS A 508 -20.37 -4.86 16.12
C LYS A 508 -21.81 -5.35 16.03
N LYS A 509 -22.79 -4.43 15.93
CA LYS A 509 -24.22 -4.75 15.86
C LYS A 509 -24.85 -4.46 14.49
N PHE A 510 -24.19 -3.65 13.65
CA PHE A 510 -24.69 -3.35 12.31
C PHE A 510 -24.74 -4.59 11.41
N GLY A 511 -23.72 -5.45 11.51
CA GLY A 511 -23.57 -6.67 10.72
C GLY A 511 -22.11 -7.03 10.53
N GLU A 512 -21.76 -7.66 9.40
CA GLU A 512 -20.33 -7.87 9.08
C GLU A 512 -19.71 -6.56 8.59
N THR A 513 -18.86 -5.96 9.42
CA THR A 513 -18.20 -4.70 9.11
C THR A 513 -16.69 -4.84 8.96
N ALA A 514 -16.13 -4.00 8.09
CA ALA A 514 -14.69 -3.86 7.93
C ALA A 514 -14.35 -2.45 7.43
N TYR A 515 -13.20 -1.93 7.84
CA TYR A 515 -12.58 -0.84 7.09
C TYR A 515 -11.97 -1.40 5.80
N LEU A 516 -12.34 -0.90 4.63
CA LEU A 516 -11.79 -1.37 3.36
C LEU A 516 -10.41 -0.78 3.09
N GLY A 517 -10.21 0.48 3.45
CA GLY A 517 -9.08 1.28 3.02
C GLY A 517 -9.55 2.61 2.43
N THR A 518 -8.77 3.18 1.53
CA THR A 518 -9.09 4.47 0.89
C THR A 518 -9.46 4.30 -0.58
N MET A 519 -10.44 5.04 -1.08
CA MET A 519 -10.86 4.99 -2.49
C MET A 519 -11.36 6.33 -3.05
N PRO A 520 -11.36 6.53 -4.38
CA PRO A 520 -11.92 7.74 -4.99
C PRO A 520 -13.44 7.82 -4.78
N LEU A 521 -13.93 8.99 -4.40
CA LEU A 521 -15.36 9.31 -4.45
C LEU A 521 -15.65 10.02 -5.78
N GLY A 522 -16.55 9.47 -6.60
CA GLY A 522 -16.84 9.99 -7.94
C GLY A 522 -15.63 9.99 -8.90
N GLY A 523 -14.63 9.13 -8.67
CA GLY A 523 -13.40 9.10 -9.47
C GLY A 523 -12.45 10.27 -9.22
N GLU A 524 -12.63 11.00 -8.11
CA GLU A 524 -11.80 12.14 -7.76
C GLU A 524 -10.95 11.89 -6.51
N ARG A 525 -9.79 12.56 -6.47
CA ARG A 525 -8.92 12.66 -5.29
C ARG A 525 -9.24 13.97 -4.54
N PRO A 526 -9.00 14.07 -3.21
CA PRO A 526 -8.33 13.09 -2.35
C PRO A 526 -9.15 11.80 -2.17
N LEU A 527 -8.47 10.70 -1.81
CA LEU A 527 -9.12 9.41 -1.55
C LEU A 527 -9.87 9.47 -0.22
N ARG A 528 -11.04 8.83 -0.14
CA ARG A 528 -11.88 8.80 1.04
C ARG A 528 -11.66 7.52 1.81
N ASP A 529 -11.64 7.61 3.12
CA ASP A 529 -11.71 6.46 4.02
C ASP A 529 -13.04 5.75 3.80
N CYS A 530 -13.00 4.44 3.59
CA CYS A 530 -14.18 3.64 3.29
C CYS A 530 -14.36 2.56 4.36
N VAL A 531 -15.46 2.66 5.11
CA VAL A 531 -15.96 1.55 5.94
C VAL A 531 -17.08 0.86 5.20
N VAL A 532 -17.10 -0.47 5.24
CA VAL A 532 -18.18 -1.29 4.68
C VAL A 532 -18.90 -2.03 5.80
N GLY A 533 -20.21 -2.22 5.64
CA GLY A 533 -21.04 -3.03 6.52
C GLY A 533 -22.09 -3.79 5.72
N ASN A 534 -22.25 -5.08 6.00
CA ASN A 534 -23.29 -5.90 5.40
C ASN A 534 -24.49 -6.01 6.35
N ASP A 535 -25.65 -5.50 5.96
CA ASP A 535 -26.91 -5.60 6.71
C ASP A 535 -27.90 -6.53 6.00
N GLY A 536 -27.79 -7.83 6.26
CA GLY A 536 -28.47 -8.84 5.44
C GLY A 536 -27.77 -9.00 4.10
N GLU A 537 -28.48 -8.78 2.99
CA GLU A 537 -27.92 -8.85 1.63
C GLU A 537 -27.49 -7.45 1.12
N LEU A 538 -27.80 -6.38 1.86
CA LEU A 538 -27.35 -5.03 1.53
C LEU A 538 -25.89 -4.82 1.95
N GLU A 539 -25.04 -4.40 1.02
CA GLU A 539 -23.73 -3.85 1.33
C GLU A 539 -23.82 -2.33 1.42
N VAL A 540 -23.39 -1.76 2.54
CA VAL A 540 -23.35 -0.31 2.76
C VAL A 540 -21.90 0.15 2.87
N ARG A 541 -21.56 1.24 2.20
CA ARG A 541 -20.25 1.89 2.31
C ARG A 541 -20.39 3.33 2.77
N TRP A 542 -19.62 3.73 3.78
CA TRP A 542 -19.49 5.11 4.22
C TRP A 542 -18.14 5.65 3.79
N LEU A 543 -18.15 6.70 2.97
CA LEU A 543 -16.96 7.36 2.46
C LEU A 543 -16.74 8.67 3.23
N SER A 544 -15.62 8.74 3.95
CA SER A 544 -15.25 9.86 4.80
C SER A 544 -14.06 10.63 4.24
N HIS A 545 -14.10 11.96 4.33
CA HIS A 545 -13.02 12.81 3.86
C HIS A 545 -11.76 12.62 4.73
N PRO A 546 -10.55 12.43 4.16
CA PRO A 546 -9.40 11.95 4.92
C PRO A 546 -8.83 12.96 5.94
N GLN A 547 -9.06 14.27 5.74
CA GLN A 547 -8.60 15.28 6.70
C GLN A 547 -9.66 15.66 7.74
N THR A 548 -10.91 15.83 7.30
CA THR A 548 -12.00 16.32 8.17
C THR A 548 -12.75 15.16 8.83
N GLN A 549 -12.58 13.94 8.33
CA GLN A 549 -13.25 12.71 8.76
C GLN A 549 -14.78 12.75 8.64
N LEU A 550 -15.33 13.78 7.99
CA LEU A 550 -16.74 13.92 7.70
C LEU A 550 -17.18 12.88 6.66
N VAL A 551 -18.31 12.21 6.91
CA VAL A 551 -18.93 11.37 5.88
C VAL A 551 -19.45 12.26 4.76
N GLU A 552 -18.96 12.03 3.54
CA GLU A 552 -19.33 12.77 2.33
C GLU A 552 -20.31 12.00 1.45
N ALA A 553 -20.29 10.66 1.51
CA ALA A 553 -21.19 9.83 0.74
C ALA A 553 -21.49 8.49 1.43
N ILE A 554 -22.70 7.97 1.17
CA ILE A 554 -23.15 6.65 1.60
C ILE A 554 -23.61 5.89 0.36
N GLU A 555 -22.96 4.76 0.07
CA GLU A 555 -23.36 3.84 -0.99
C GLU A 555 -24.14 2.68 -0.40
N VAL A 556 -25.28 2.30 -0.99
CA VAL A 556 -26.05 1.10 -0.63
C VAL A 556 -26.26 0.23 -1.85
N PHE A 557 -25.75 -0.98 -1.80
CA PHE A 557 -25.81 -1.99 -2.85
C PHE A 557 -26.86 -3.04 -2.50
N ALA A 558 -27.84 -3.23 -3.37
CA ALA A 558 -28.71 -4.41 -3.36
C ALA A 558 -28.02 -5.59 -4.07
N ASP A 559 -27.34 -5.30 -5.17
CA ASP A 559 -26.42 -6.20 -5.85
C ASP A 559 -25.08 -5.48 -6.06
N ARG A 560 -23.97 -6.16 -5.77
CA ARG A 560 -22.61 -5.63 -5.93
C ARG A 560 -22.24 -5.39 -7.39
N ASP A 561 -22.90 -6.12 -8.29
CA ASP A 561 -22.68 -6.03 -9.72
C ASP A 561 -23.48 -4.89 -10.36
N GLU A 562 -24.31 -4.16 -9.59
CA GLU A 562 -25.10 -3.02 -10.06
C GLU A 562 -24.60 -1.65 -9.55
N ASP A 563 -25.30 -0.59 -9.96
CA ASP A 563 -25.09 0.76 -9.44
C ASP A 563 -25.76 0.88 -8.06
N PRO A 564 -25.04 1.34 -7.03
CA PRO A 564 -25.65 1.54 -5.72
C PRO A 564 -26.56 2.77 -5.75
N VAL A 565 -27.45 2.83 -4.77
CA VAL A 565 -27.87 4.11 -4.23
C VAL A 565 -26.64 4.84 -3.73
N GLU A 566 -26.42 6.08 -4.17
CA GLU A 566 -25.30 6.89 -3.73
C GLU A 566 -25.83 8.22 -3.16
N LEU A 567 -25.89 8.31 -1.83
CA LEU A 567 -26.37 9.50 -1.12
C LEU A 567 -25.20 10.43 -0.79
N TRP A 568 -25.09 11.55 -1.49
CA TRP A 568 -24.08 12.58 -1.26
C TRP A 568 -24.56 13.55 -0.18
N LEU A 569 -23.66 13.85 0.76
CA LEU A 569 -23.90 14.67 1.94
C LEU A 569 -23.18 16.01 1.76
N ILE A 570 -23.91 17.04 1.33
CA ILE A 570 -23.32 18.36 1.04
C ILE A 570 -23.50 19.24 2.28
N ARG A 571 -22.39 19.75 2.81
CA ARG A 571 -22.34 20.63 4.00
C ARG A 571 -21.91 22.05 3.61
N ASP A 572 -22.28 23.01 4.44
CA ASP A 572 -21.69 24.35 4.37
C ASP A 572 -20.23 24.27 4.85
N ARG A 573 -19.30 24.74 4.02
CA ARG A 573 -17.86 24.71 4.34
C ARG A 573 -17.48 25.67 5.47
N SER A 574 -18.36 26.57 5.87
CA SER A 574 -18.14 27.51 6.96
C SER A 574 -18.41 26.90 8.35
N ASP A 575 -19.14 25.78 8.43
CA ASP A 575 -19.45 25.06 9.67
C ASP A 575 -19.35 23.55 9.43
N ALA A 576 -18.21 22.97 9.79
CA ALA A 576 -17.93 21.55 9.59
C ALA A 576 -18.73 20.63 10.54
N ASP A 577 -19.21 21.17 11.66
CA ASP A 577 -19.93 20.42 12.70
C ASP A 577 -21.45 20.43 12.47
N ALA A 578 -21.94 21.31 11.59
CA ALA A 578 -23.35 21.35 11.21
C ALA A 578 -23.76 20.14 10.35
N PRO A 579 -25.01 19.64 10.50
CA PRO A 579 -25.55 18.59 9.62
C PRO A 579 -25.50 19.00 8.13
N PRO A 580 -25.61 18.05 7.18
CA PRO A 580 -25.69 18.38 5.77
C PRO A 580 -26.81 19.39 5.49
N VAL A 581 -26.52 20.35 4.62
CA VAL A 581 -27.50 21.33 4.13
C VAL A 581 -28.23 20.82 2.89
N THR A 582 -27.64 19.85 2.18
CA THR A 582 -28.28 19.22 1.02
C THR A 582 -27.96 17.73 0.98
N LEU A 583 -28.99 16.93 0.69
CA LEU A 583 -28.88 15.52 0.33
C LEU A 583 -29.03 15.39 -1.19
N ASP A 584 -28.07 14.76 -1.86
CA ASP A 584 -28.10 14.52 -3.31
C ASP A 584 -28.03 13.02 -3.60
N LEU A 585 -29.18 12.42 -3.91
CA LEU A 585 -29.33 11.02 -4.26
C LEU A 585 -28.96 10.79 -5.73
N ARG A 586 -28.03 9.84 -5.94
CA ARG A 586 -27.52 9.50 -7.26
C ARG A 586 -27.57 8.00 -7.55
N TYR A 587 -27.61 7.68 -8.85
CA TYR A 587 -27.34 6.34 -9.38
C TYR A 587 -26.33 6.46 -10.53
N GLY A 588 -25.21 5.74 -10.47
CA GLY A 588 -24.23 5.71 -11.56
C GLY A 588 -23.68 7.10 -11.96
N THR A 589 -23.60 8.04 -11.01
CA THR A 589 -23.26 9.50 -11.11
C THR A 589 -24.38 10.46 -11.49
N GLU A 590 -25.54 9.99 -11.92
CA GLU A 590 -26.66 10.85 -12.24
C GLU A 590 -27.41 11.26 -10.96
N SER A 591 -27.56 12.57 -10.73
CA SER A 591 -28.40 13.11 -9.66
C SER A 591 -29.86 12.97 -10.05
N ILE A 592 -30.63 12.24 -9.24
CA ILE A 592 -32.04 11.99 -9.51
C ILE A 592 -32.98 12.69 -8.52
N PHE A 593 -32.49 13.00 -7.32
CA PHE A 593 -33.30 13.61 -6.27
C PHE A 593 -32.40 14.39 -5.32
N ARG A 594 -32.66 15.70 -5.22
CA ARG A 594 -31.94 16.60 -4.33
C ARG A 594 -32.90 17.22 -3.32
N VAL A 595 -32.51 17.24 -2.06
CA VAL A 595 -33.26 17.82 -0.95
C VAL A 595 -32.40 18.86 -0.26
N ASN A 596 -32.80 20.13 -0.37
CA ASN A 596 -32.25 21.24 0.41
C ASN A 596 -32.93 21.23 1.79
N ILE A 597 -32.14 21.06 2.84
CA ILE A 597 -32.64 20.79 4.19
C ILE A 597 -32.99 22.10 4.90
N ASP A 598 -34.23 22.22 5.36
CA ASP A 598 -34.69 23.30 6.23
C ASP A 598 -34.51 22.94 7.71
N THR A 599 -34.85 21.70 8.08
CA THR A 599 -34.76 21.22 9.47
C THR A 599 -34.35 19.75 9.51
N TRP A 600 -33.47 19.42 10.46
CA TRP A 600 -33.11 18.06 10.83
C TRP A 600 -33.35 17.87 12.33
N GLU A 601 -34.40 17.13 12.68
CA GLU A 601 -34.79 16.87 14.06
C GLU A 601 -34.46 15.42 14.44
N THR A 602 -33.91 15.22 15.64
CA THR A 602 -33.56 13.91 16.19
C THR A 602 -34.35 13.64 17.46
N GLU A 603 -35.03 12.50 17.53
CA GLU A 603 -35.81 12.09 18.70
C GLU A 603 -35.35 10.72 19.20
N LYS A 604 -35.17 10.58 20.53
CA LYS A 604 -34.91 9.27 21.13
C LYS A 604 -36.17 8.42 21.09
N VAL A 605 -36.06 7.24 20.50
CA VAL A 605 -37.15 6.25 20.51
C VAL A 605 -36.92 5.31 21.69
N ALA A 606 -37.93 5.10 22.52
CA ALA A 606 -37.86 4.08 23.56
C ALA A 606 -37.66 2.70 22.90
N GLU A 607 -36.69 1.91 23.36
CA GLU A 607 -36.55 0.51 22.93
C GLU A 607 -37.90 -0.20 23.14
N SER A 608 -38.57 -0.56 22.04
CA SER A 608 -39.68 -1.49 22.13
C SER A 608 -39.10 -2.82 22.60
N ALA A 609 -39.48 -3.27 23.79
CA ALA A 609 -39.14 -4.59 24.29
C ALA A 609 -39.40 -5.63 23.19
N GLU A 610 -38.37 -6.41 22.83
CA GLU A 610 -38.56 -7.56 21.96
C GLU A 610 -39.71 -8.42 22.51
N PRO A 611 -40.65 -8.89 21.68
CA PRO A 611 -41.63 -9.86 22.14
C PRO A 611 -40.86 -11.11 22.59
N GLY A 612 -40.85 -11.33 23.91
CA GLY A 612 -40.11 -12.42 24.53
C GLY A 612 -40.35 -13.73 23.81
N VAL A 613 -39.26 -14.37 23.39
CA VAL A 613 -39.26 -15.76 22.96
C VAL A 613 -39.83 -16.57 24.11
N ALA A 614 -41.08 -17.01 23.98
CA ALA A 614 -41.66 -17.97 24.91
C ALA A 614 -40.83 -19.25 24.80
N GLU A 615 -40.09 -19.58 25.87
CA GLU A 615 -39.46 -20.88 26.03
C GLU A 615 -40.55 -21.97 25.89
N PRO A 616 -40.34 -23.00 25.07
CA PRO A 616 -41.27 -24.12 25.04
C PRO A 616 -41.13 -24.90 26.35
N GLU A 617 -42.25 -25.05 27.07
CA GLU A 617 -42.38 -25.96 28.20
C GLU A 617 -41.80 -27.34 27.84
N SER A 618 -40.79 -27.76 28.59
CA SER A 618 -40.20 -29.08 28.51
C SER A 618 -41.23 -30.12 28.94
N ALA A 619 -41.85 -30.79 27.97
CA ALA A 619 -42.61 -32.00 28.21
C ALA A 619 -41.64 -33.13 28.62
N GLU A 620 -41.65 -33.47 29.90
CA GLU A 620 -41.06 -34.70 30.44
C GLU A 620 -41.66 -35.91 29.70
N ARG A 621 -40.83 -36.64 28.96
CA ARG A 621 -41.14 -38.00 28.51
C ARG A 621 -40.57 -38.97 29.55
N GLU A 622 -41.48 -39.54 30.35
CA GLU A 622 -41.25 -40.77 31.09
C GLU A 622 -40.92 -41.91 30.12
N THR A 623 -39.75 -42.51 30.32
CA THR A 623 -39.39 -43.79 29.70
C THR A 623 -39.96 -44.91 30.57
N GLN A 624 -41.02 -45.58 30.10
CA GLN A 624 -41.37 -46.92 30.55
C GLN A 624 -41.18 -47.92 29.41
N LEU A 625 -40.32 -48.91 29.71
CA LEU A 625 -40.04 -50.20 29.06
C LEU A 625 -39.20 -50.20 27.77
#